data_AF-A0A520IC31-F1
#
_entry.id   AF-A0A520IC31-F1
#
_cell.length_a   1.000
_cell.length_b   1.000
_cell.length_c   1.000
_cell.angle_alpha   90.00
_cell.angle_beta   90.00
_cell.angle_gamma   90.00
#
_symmetry.space_group_name_H-M   'P 1'
#
loop_
_entity.id
_entity.type
_entity.pdbx_description
1 polymer ?
#
loop_
_entity_poly.entity_id
_entity_poly.type
_entity_poly.pdbx_seq_one_letter_code
_entity_poly.pdbx_strand_id
1 'polypeptide(L)'
;MPAHLLAIASATPPLDVHRDFIDWATARVRPDREPLFRRMAERAGIERRWSVLASPGGGSPVAPGGFYETMPGTAVRMARYAEAAPELALAAVDALAAKRPLGTITQLATTRWVIVPNGRLAASASTAASASSGAASAYRAIRTAVPGMVS
;
A
#
# COMPACT_ATOMS: atom_id res chain seq x y z
N MET A 1 5.70 -23.54 25.31
CA MET A 1 5.88 -23.93 23.89
C MET A 1 6.21 -22.68 23.08
N PRO A 2 7.09 -22.77 22.06
CA PRO A 2 7.47 -21.61 21.24
C PRO A 2 6.37 -21.23 20.23
N ALA A 3 6.41 -19.99 19.75
CA ALA A 3 5.54 -19.52 18.68
C ALA A 3 6.05 -20.01 17.32
N HIS A 4 5.13 -20.46 16.46
CA HIS A 4 5.44 -20.93 15.11
C HIS A 4 4.69 -20.12 14.07
N LEU A 5 5.37 -19.84 12.96
CA LEU A 5 4.76 -19.26 11.78
C LEU A 5 4.09 -20.36 10.96
N LEU A 6 2.78 -20.24 10.76
CA LEU A 6 1.98 -21.31 10.16
C LEU A 6 1.67 -21.07 8.68
N ALA A 7 1.65 -19.81 8.23
CA ALA A 7 1.53 -19.44 6.83
C ALA A 7 1.93 -17.96 6.63
N ILE A 8 2.41 -17.61 5.43
CA ILE A 8 2.60 -16.23 4.96
C ILE A 8 1.93 -16.08 3.60
N ALA A 9 1.27 -14.93 3.40
CA ALA A 9 0.84 -14.47 2.10
C ALA A 9 1.05 -12.95 2.00
N SER A 10 1.09 -12.47 0.76
CA SER A 10 1.27 -11.05 0.43
C SER A 10 0.40 -10.72 -0.78
N ALA A 11 0.01 -9.45 -0.88
CA ALA A 11 -0.59 -8.90 -2.09
C ALA A 11 0.24 -7.70 -2.55
N THR A 12 0.42 -7.59 -3.86
CA THR A 12 1.17 -6.52 -4.50
C THR A 12 0.22 -5.72 -5.39
N PRO A 13 0.25 -4.37 -5.32
CA PRO A 13 -0.52 -3.55 -6.25
C PRO A 13 -0.16 -3.87 -7.71
N PRO A 14 -1.08 -3.69 -8.66
CA PRO A 14 -0.90 -4.18 -10.03
C PRO A 14 0.05 -3.33 -10.88
N LEU A 15 0.23 -2.05 -10.56
CA LEU A 15 0.93 -1.10 -11.44
C LEU A 15 2.40 -0.96 -11.06
N ASP A 16 3.31 -1.34 -11.95
CA ASP A 16 4.72 -0.99 -11.84
C ASP A 16 4.96 0.41 -12.39
N VAL A 17 5.50 1.29 -11.55
CA VAL A 17 5.71 2.71 -11.83
C VAL A 17 7.19 3.10 -11.75
N HIS A 18 8.10 2.12 -11.65
CA HIS A 18 9.50 2.41 -11.36
C HIS A 18 10.12 3.41 -12.36
N ARG A 19 10.01 3.10 -13.66
CA ARG A 19 10.60 3.90 -14.73
C ARG A 19 10.02 5.31 -14.77
N ASP A 20 8.69 5.40 -14.80
CA ASP A 20 7.99 6.69 -14.85
C ASP A 20 8.33 7.56 -13.65
N PHE A 21 8.47 6.97 -12.46
CA PHE A 21 8.92 7.68 -11.28
C PHE A 21 10.36 8.21 -11.44
N ILE A 22 11.30 7.40 -11.96
CA ILE A 22 12.68 7.84 -12.17
C ILE A 22 12.72 9.02 -13.15
N ASP A 23 12.01 8.93 -14.26
CA ASP A 23 11.97 10.00 -15.27
C ASP A 23 11.35 11.28 -14.69
N TRP A 24 10.22 11.14 -13.99
CA TRP A 24 9.53 12.25 -13.32
C TRP A 24 10.36 12.92 -12.22
N ALA A 25 11.07 12.12 -11.41
CA ALA A 25 11.91 12.61 -10.33
C ALA A 25 13.18 13.29 -10.87
N THR A 26 13.80 12.70 -11.89
CA THR A 26 15.00 13.25 -12.55
C THR A 26 14.73 14.66 -13.07
N ALA A 27 13.59 14.89 -13.73
CA ALA A 27 13.19 16.20 -14.25
C ALA A 27 12.95 17.28 -13.17
N ARG A 28 12.86 16.89 -11.89
CA ARG A 28 12.64 17.79 -10.74
C ARG A 28 13.91 18.04 -9.93
N VAL A 29 14.98 17.31 -10.20
CA VAL A 29 16.28 17.53 -9.58
C VAL A 29 16.97 18.70 -10.29
N ARG A 30 17.72 19.52 -9.54
CA ARG A 30 18.53 20.58 -10.15
C ARG A 30 19.49 19.98 -11.19
N PRO A 31 19.72 20.63 -12.35
CA PRO A 31 20.57 20.07 -13.41
C PRO A 31 21.97 19.65 -12.93
N ASP A 32 22.57 20.39 -11.99
CA ASP A 32 23.88 20.07 -11.41
C ASP A 32 23.91 18.79 -10.55
N ARG A 33 22.74 18.31 -10.11
CA ARG A 33 22.56 17.14 -9.23
C ARG A 33 21.96 15.93 -9.92
N GLU A 34 21.50 16.08 -11.16
CA GLU A 34 20.90 15.02 -11.96
C GLU A 34 21.83 13.79 -12.12
N PRO A 35 23.14 13.93 -12.41
CA PRO A 35 24.03 12.77 -12.53
C PRO A 35 24.21 12.03 -11.20
N LEU A 36 24.17 12.76 -10.07
CA LEU A 36 24.24 12.14 -8.75
C LEU A 36 22.96 11.36 -8.46
N PHE A 37 21.79 11.92 -8.75
CA PHE A 37 20.51 11.24 -8.59
C PHE A 37 20.45 9.94 -9.42
N ARG A 38 20.86 9.98 -10.69
CA ARG A 38 20.91 8.77 -11.54
C ARG A 38 21.79 7.68 -10.93
N ARG A 39 23.02 8.02 -10.50
CA ARG A 39 23.91 7.05 -9.83
C ARG A 39 23.31 6.49 -8.55
N MET A 40 22.60 7.30 -7.77
CA MET A 40 21.90 6.83 -6.57
C MET A 40 20.76 5.88 -6.94
N ALA A 41 19.98 6.20 -7.96
CA ALA A 41 18.88 5.37 -8.44
C ALA A 41 19.38 4.01 -8.97
N GLU A 42 20.43 4.02 -9.79
CA GLU A 42 21.09 2.81 -10.32
C GLU A 42 21.62 1.90 -9.21
N ARG A 43 22.23 2.49 -8.18
CA ARG A 43 22.83 1.74 -7.06
C ARG A 43 21.84 1.34 -5.97
N ALA A 44 20.59 1.79 -6.03
CA ALA A 44 19.57 1.45 -5.05
C ALA A 44 19.09 0.00 -5.15
N GLY A 45 19.36 -0.70 -6.27
CA GLY A 45 18.92 -2.09 -6.48
C GLY A 45 17.40 -2.26 -6.52
N ILE A 46 16.66 -1.21 -6.88
CA ILE A 46 15.20 -1.24 -6.98
C ILE A 46 14.83 -1.46 -8.45
N GLU A 47 14.39 -2.67 -8.80
CA GLU A 47 13.96 -2.99 -10.16
C GLU A 47 12.52 -2.54 -10.43
N ARG A 48 11.63 -2.71 -9.45
CA ARG A 48 10.18 -2.45 -9.59
C ARG A 48 9.64 -1.68 -8.40
N ARG A 49 8.68 -0.79 -8.65
CA ARG A 49 7.95 -0.07 -7.61
C ARG A 49 6.47 -0.17 -7.90
N TRP A 50 5.72 -0.70 -6.95
CA TRP A 50 4.30 -0.97 -7.14
C TRP A 50 3.44 0.16 -6.59
N SER A 51 2.37 0.49 -7.31
CA SER A 51 1.43 1.56 -6.96
C SER A 51 -0.02 1.08 -7.10
N VAL A 52 -0.87 1.53 -6.17
CA VAL A 52 -2.34 1.44 -6.27
C VAL A 52 -2.95 2.64 -7.01
N LEU A 53 -2.11 3.63 -7.31
CA LEU A 53 -2.51 4.86 -7.97
C LEU A 53 -2.27 4.71 -9.46
N ALA A 54 -3.35 4.72 -10.23
CA ALA A 54 -3.33 4.84 -11.68
C ALA A 54 -3.82 6.23 -12.09
N SER A 55 -3.33 6.75 -13.22
CA SER A 55 -3.99 7.89 -13.87
C SER A 55 -5.36 7.47 -14.42
N PRO A 56 -6.26 8.42 -14.74
CA PRO A 56 -7.58 8.13 -15.30
C PRO A 56 -7.58 7.24 -16.55
N GLY A 57 -6.44 7.11 -17.25
CA GLY A 57 -6.25 6.20 -18.40
C GLY A 57 -5.49 4.91 -18.09
N GLY A 58 -5.31 4.54 -16.82
CA GLY A 58 -4.59 3.32 -16.41
C GLY A 58 -3.07 3.44 -16.41
N GLY A 59 -2.54 4.66 -16.58
CA GLY A 59 -1.10 4.93 -16.62
C GLY A 59 -0.51 5.31 -15.27
N SER A 60 0.74 5.76 -15.30
CA SER A 60 1.48 6.15 -14.11
C SER A 60 0.82 7.29 -13.33
N PRO A 61 0.86 7.29 -11.99
CA PRO A 61 0.29 8.37 -11.18
C PRO A 61 1.02 9.71 -11.36
N VAL A 62 2.19 9.72 -11.99
CA VAL A 62 2.96 10.93 -12.31
C VAL A 62 2.76 11.42 -13.75
N ALA A 63 1.97 10.70 -14.56
CA ALA A 63 1.58 11.14 -15.89
C ALA A 63 0.58 12.33 -15.83
N PRO A 64 0.37 13.07 -16.94
CA PRO A 64 -0.68 14.09 -17.00
C PRO A 64 -2.06 13.54 -16.60
N GLY A 65 -2.82 14.28 -15.81
CA GLY A 65 -4.06 13.84 -15.17
C GLY A 65 -3.88 12.87 -14.01
N GLY A 66 -2.64 12.49 -13.66
CA GLY A 66 -2.31 11.56 -12.59
C GLY A 66 -2.33 12.21 -11.19
N PHE A 67 -2.38 11.35 -10.17
CA PHE A 67 -2.46 11.77 -8.76
C PHE A 67 -1.32 12.71 -8.30
N TYR A 68 -0.16 12.65 -8.95
CA TYR A 68 1.03 13.46 -8.67
C TYR A 68 1.37 14.46 -9.77
N GLU A 69 0.45 14.74 -10.71
CA GLU A 69 0.61 15.84 -11.66
C GLU A 69 0.78 17.17 -10.91
N THR A 70 -0.09 17.41 -9.93
CA THR A 70 0.09 18.41 -8.88
C THR A 70 0.48 17.72 -7.58
N MET A 71 1.16 18.42 -6.67
CA MET A 71 1.57 17.81 -5.39
C MET A 71 0.36 17.79 -4.43
N PRO A 72 -0.28 16.62 -4.16
CA PRO A 72 -1.49 16.59 -3.36
C PRO A 72 -1.19 16.87 -1.90
N GLY A 73 -2.11 17.55 -1.20
CA GLY A 73 -2.03 17.73 0.24
C GLY A 73 -2.17 16.41 1.01
N THR A 74 -1.81 16.42 2.29
CA THR A 74 -1.89 15.23 3.16
C THR A 74 -3.30 14.64 3.23
N ALA A 75 -4.33 15.47 3.33
CA ALA A 75 -5.72 15.01 3.44
C ALA A 75 -6.14 14.16 2.22
N VAL A 76 -5.78 14.61 1.01
CA VAL A 76 -6.06 13.89 -0.24
C VAL A 76 -5.32 12.55 -0.29
N ARG A 77 -4.05 12.51 0.16
CA ARG A 77 -3.29 11.26 0.27
C ARG A 77 -3.91 10.28 1.26
N MET A 78 -4.43 10.78 2.39
CA MET A 78 -5.04 9.94 3.42
C MET A 78 -6.41 9.41 3.01
N ALA A 79 -7.21 10.19 2.29
CA ALA A 79 -8.44 9.70 1.67
C ALA A 79 -8.13 8.52 0.74
N ARG A 80 -7.15 8.69 -0.15
CA ARG A 80 -6.77 7.63 -1.09
C ARG A 80 -6.18 6.40 -0.42
N TYR A 81 -5.42 6.57 0.67
CA TYR A 81 -4.95 5.46 1.49
C TYR A 81 -6.12 4.70 2.14
N ALA A 82 -7.11 5.40 2.69
CA ALA A 82 -8.24 4.77 3.36
C ALA A 82 -9.08 3.90 2.42
N GLU A 83 -9.15 4.26 1.13
CA GLU A 83 -9.79 3.47 0.08
C GLU A 83 -8.95 2.24 -0.31
N ALA A 84 -7.68 2.45 -0.68
CA ALA A 84 -6.90 1.39 -1.32
C ALA A 84 -6.26 0.39 -0.34
N ALA A 85 -5.94 0.81 0.90
CA ALA A 85 -5.24 -0.05 1.85
C ALA A 85 -6.07 -1.27 2.31
N PRO A 86 -7.38 -1.15 2.61
CA PRO A 86 -8.20 -2.30 2.96
C PRO A 86 -8.30 -3.34 1.84
N GLU A 87 -8.42 -2.90 0.58
CA GLU A 87 -8.50 -3.82 -0.57
C GLU A 87 -7.23 -4.67 -0.68
N LEU A 88 -6.05 -4.05 -0.57
CA LEU A 88 -4.78 -4.77 -0.63
C LEU A 88 -4.58 -5.70 0.58
N ALA A 89 -5.01 -5.26 1.77
CA ALA A 89 -4.97 -6.10 2.97
C ALA A 89 -5.88 -7.33 2.83
N LEU A 90 -7.09 -7.15 2.31
CA LEU A 90 -8.03 -8.25 2.05
C LEU A 90 -7.49 -9.21 0.99
N ALA A 91 -6.88 -8.72 -0.09
CA ALA A 91 -6.25 -9.57 -1.09
C ALA A 91 -5.13 -10.44 -0.48
N ALA A 92 -4.34 -9.89 0.46
CA ALA A 92 -3.33 -10.68 1.17
C ALA A 92 -3.96 -11.71 2.12
N VAL A 93 -5.07 -11.38 2.77
CA VAL A 93 -5.83 -12.30 3.63
C VAL A 93 -6.48 -13.42 2.80
N ASP A 94 -7.01 -13.12 1.61
CA ASP A 94 -7.57 -14.10 0.69
C ASP A 94 -6.49 -15.08 0.21
N ALA A 95 -5.32 -14.56 -0.15
CA ALA A 95 -4.15 -15.38 -0.49
C ALA A 95 -3.66 -16.24 0.69
N LEU A 96 -3.86 -15.79 1.93
CA LEU A 96 -3.59 -16.58 3.13
C LEU A 96 -4.66 -17.67 3.35
N ALA A 97 -5.94 -17.33 3.16
CA ALA A 97 -7.07 -18.24 3.29
C ALA A 97 -6.98 -19.42 2.32
N ALA A 98 -6.44 -19.19 1.12
CA ALA A 98 -6.16 -20.23 0.13
C ALA A 98 -5.12 -21.25 0.60
N LYS A 99 -4.25 -20.88 1.55
CA LYS A 99 -3.20 -21.76 2.11
C LYS A 99 -3.63 -22.43 3.40
N ARG A 100 -4.50 -21.78 4.19
CA ARG A 100 -4.93 -22.29 5.49
C ARG A 100 -6.30 -21.75 5.91
N PRO A 101 -7.16 -22.57 6.52
CA PRO A 101 -8.42 -22.09 7.10
C PRO A 101 -8.18 -20.99 8.15
N LEU A 102 -8.87 -19.86 8.00
CA LEU A 102 -8.76 -18.72 8.91
C LEU A 102 -9.75 -18.78 10.08
N GLY A 103 -10.66 -19.75 10.10
CA GLY A 103 -11.74 -19.86 11.10
C GLY A 103 -11.27 -20.05 12.55
N THR A 104 -10.01 -20.43 12.75
CA THR A 104 -9.42 -20.65 14.07
C THR A 104 -8.62 -19.45 14.60
N ILE A 105 -8.61 -18.32 13.88
CA ILE A 105 -7.84 -17.13 14.30
C ILE A 105 -8.58 -16.45 15.45
N THR A 106 -7.91 -16.38 16.61
CA THR A 106 -8.42 -15.76 17.84
C THR A 106 -8.02 -14.31 18.00
N GLN A 107 -6.93 -13.87 17.37
CA GLN A 107 -6.37 -12.53 17.52
C GLN A 107 -5.94 -11.98 16.17
N LEU A 108 -6.18 -10.69 15.96
CA LEU A 108 -5.73 -9.94 14.79
C LEU A 108 -4.91 -8.73 15.24
N ALA A 109 -3.70 -8.62 14.72
CA ALA A 109 -2.84 -7.45 14.87
C ALA A 109 -2.63 -6.83 13.49
N THR A 110 -2.77 -5.51 13.39
CA THR A 110 -2.49 -4.76 12.16
C THR A 110 -1.46 -3.68 12.43
N THR A 111 -0.65 -3.38 11.43
CA THR A 111 0.32 -2.29 11.47
C THR A 111 0.26 -1.54 10.14
N ARG A 112 0.43 -0.22 10.20
CA ARG A 112 0.52 0.65 9.03
C ARG A 112 1.47 1.80 9.30
N TRP A 113 2.13 2.25 8.25
CA TRP A 113 2.96 3.44 8.26
C TRP A 113 2.90 4.12 6.90
N VAL A 114 2.70 5.44 6.89
CA VAL A 114 2.74 6.27 5.68
C VAL A 114 3.64 7.47 5.95
N ILE A 115 4.54 7.77 5.00
CA ILE A 115 5.38 8.96 5.06
C ILE A 115 4.53 10.16 4.61
N VAL A 116 4.35 11.11 5.51
CA VAL A 116 3.66 12.37 5.24
C VAL A 116 4.71 13.48 5.06
N PRO A 117 4.59 14.34 4.02
CA PRO A 117 5.47 15.51 3.90
C PRO A 117 5.37 16.38 5.17
N ASN A 118 6.50 16.94 5.63
CA ASN A 118 6.69 17.73 6.87
C ASN A 118 6.95 16.94 8.18
N GLY A 119 7.57 15.75 8.10
CA GLY A 119 8.35 15.18 9.22
C GLY A 119 7.56 14.66 10.43
N ARG A 120 6.22 14.71 10.40
CA ARG A 120 5.40 14.04 11.42
C ARG A 120 5.11 12.60 10.98
N LEU A 121 5.88 11.68 11.54
CA LEU A 121 5.58 10.25 11.57
C LEU A 121 4.20 10.05 12.20
N ALA A 122 3.18 9.78 11.38
CA ALA A 122 1.86 9.38 11.86
C ALA A 122 1.84 7.86 12.06
N ALA A 123 2.40 7.39 13.17
CA ALA A 123 2.14 6.05 13.67
C ALA A 123 0.75 6.05 14.31
N SER A 124 -0.13 5.18 13.85
CA SER A 124 -1.27 4.77 14.67
C SER A 124 -1.21 3.25 14.80
N ALA A 125 -0.67 2.77 15.91
CA ALA A 125 -0.87 1.39 16.32
C ALA A 125 -2.27 1.29 16.90
N SER A 126 -3.20 0.59 16.24
CA SER A 126 -4.45 0.20 16.90
C SER A 126 -4.20 -1.12 17.63
N THR A 127 -4.28 -1.08 18.95
CA THR A 127 -4.16 -2.25 19.83
C THR A 127 -5.31 -3.23 19.57
N ALA A 128 -4.99 -4.52 19.70
CA ALA A 128 -5.83 -5.70 19.44
C ALA A 128 -7.33 -5.52 19.73
N ALA A 129 -8.17 -5.77 18.72
CA ALA A 129 -9.57 -6.07 18.96
C ALA A 129 -9.66 -7.50 19.53
N SER A 130 -9.90 -7.63 20.84
CA SER A 130 -10.38 -8.89 21.41
C SER A 130 -11.86 -9.03 21.06
N ALA A 131 -12.15 -9.40 19.83
CA ALA A 131 -13.50 -9.74 19.43
C ALA A 131 -13.80 -11.15 19.95
N SER A 132 -14.70 -11.24 20.93
CA SER A 132 -15.36 -12.49 21.33
C SER A 132 -16.14 -13.15 20.18
N SER A 133 -16.24 -12.48 19.02
CA SER A 133 -16.54 -13.08 17.72
C SER A 133 -15.28 -13.06 16.84
N GLY A 134 -14.74 -14.24 16.51
CA GLY A 134 -13.38 -14.42 15.98
C GLY A 134 -13.03 -13.62 14.72
N ALA A 135 -11.76 -13.67 14.29
CA ALA A 135 -11.24 -12.84 13.19
C ALA A 135 -11.99 -13.00 11.85
N ALA A 136 -12.74 -14.09 11.66
CA ALA A 136 -13.68 -14.26 10.55
C ALA A 136 -14.82 -13.21 10.54
N SER A 137 -15.24 -12.73 11.72
CA SER A 137 -16.22 -11.65 11.92
C SER A 137 -15.65 -10.28 11.54
N ALA A 138 -14.40 -9.99 11.95
CA ALA A 138 -13.69 -8.78 11.53
C ALA A 138 -13.38 -8.78 10.03
N TYR A 139 -12.97 -9.91 9.47
CA TYR A 139 -12.79 -10.09 8.02
C TYR A 139 -14.11 -9.90 7.26
N ARG A 140 -15.22 -10.48 7.75
CA ARG A 140 -16.55 -10.28 7.16
C ARG A 140 -17.00 -8.82 7.28
N ALA A 141 -16.78 -8.16 8.41
CA ALA A 141 -17.11 -6.76 8.65
C ALA A 141 -16.34 -5.80 7.72
N ILE A 142 -15.02 -6.02 7.55
CA ILE A 142 -14.20 -5.26 6.60
C ILE A 142 -14.68 -5.50 5.17
N ARG A 143 -14.99 -6.74 4.80
CA ARG A 143 -15.51 -7.10 3.47
C ARG A 143 -16.91 -6.53 3.20
N THR A 144 -17.77 -6.38 4.21
CA THR A 144 -19.09 -5.73 4.08
C THR A 144 -19.02 -4.21 4.10
N ALA A 145 -17.98 -3.63 4.71
CA ALA A 145 -17.75 -2.18 4.77
C ALA A 145 -17.07 -1.61 3.51
N VAL A 146 -16.63 -2.47 2.59
CA VAL A 146 -16.15 -2.09 1.25
C VAL A 146 -17.18 -2.61 0.23
N PRO A 147 -18.28 -1.88 -0.03
CA PRO A 147 -19.25 -2.31 -1.03
C PRO A 147 -18.72 -2.00 -2.44
N GLY A 148 -18.53 -3.08 -3.22
CA GLY A 148 -18.79 -3.16 -4.66
C GLY A 148 -18.12 -2.16 -5.59
N MET A 149 -17.05 -2.61 -6.29
CA MET A 149 -16.77 -2.17 -7.66
C MET A 149 -16.01 -3.24 -8.45
N VAL A 150 -16.65 -4.37 -8.71
CA VAL A 150 -16.35 -5.21 -9.88
C VAL A 150 -17.68 -5.75 -10.43
N SER A 151 -18.14 -5.15 -11.52
CA SER A 151 -18.93 -5.79 -12.58
C SER A 151 -18.28 -5.41 -13.90
#